data_AF-A0A7Y3A9S0-F1
#
_entry.id   AF-A0A7Y3A9S0-F1
#
_cell.length_a   1.000
_cell.length_b   1.000
_cell.length_c   1.000
_cell.angle_alpha   90.00
_cell.angle_beta   90.00
_cell.angle_gamma   90.00
#
_symmetry.space_group_name_H-M   'P 1'
#
loop_
_entity.id
_entity.type
_entity.pdbx_description
1 polymer ?
#
loop_
_entity_poly.entity_id
_entity_poly.type
_entity_poly.pdbx_seq_one_letter_code
_entity_poly.pdbx_strand_id
1 'polypeptide(L)' 'MATLVFFHAHPDDEAIATGGTMHRAVQDGHRVVLVVATRGEHGEVPDGFLHPDEELAARRVAEVHLAAEIIG' A
#
# COMPACT_ATOMS: atom_id res chain seq x y z
N MET A 1 2.64 21.83 10.07
CA MET A 1 1.84 20.62 9.81
C MET A 1 1.16 20.78 8.46
N ALA A 2 1.56 20.00 7.47
CA ALA A 2 0.92 19.92 6.15
C ALA A 2 0.16 18.59 6.01
N THR A 3 -0.70 18.49 4.98
CA THR A 3 -1.29 17.21 4.56
C THR A 3 -0.71 16.82 3.21
N LEU A 4 -0.13 15.63 3.11
CA LEU A 4 0.42 15.08 1.88
C LEU A 4 -0.44 13.91 1.42
N VAL A 5 -0.85 13.94 0.15
CA VAL A 5 -1.58 12.84 -0.48
C VAL A 5 -0.64 12.12 -1.43
N PHE A 6 -0.46 10.82 -1.20
CA PHE A 6 0.26 9.92 -2.08
C PHE A 6 -0.77 9.09 -2.82
N PHE A 7 -0.90 9.32 -4.13
CA PHE A 7 -1.86 8.64 -4.98
C PHE A 7 -1.10 7.70 -5.91
N HIS A 8 -1.31 6.41 -5.73
CA HIS A 8 -0.67 5.33 -6.48
C HIS A 8 -1.69 4.47 -7.22
N ALA A 9 -1.23 3.69 -8.20
CA ALA A 9 -2.13 2.90 -9.04
C ALA A 9 -2.53 1.59 -8.36
N HIS A 10 -1.58 0.86 -7.78
CA HIS A 10 -1.79 -0.46 -7.21
C HIS A 10 -1.24 -0.57 -5.78
N PRO A 11 -1.68 -1.58 -5.01
CA PRO A 11 -1.12 -1.87 -3.70
C PRO A 11 0.28 -2.49 -3.82
N ASP A 12 1.35 -1.73 -3.53
CA ASP A 12 2.79 -2.04 -3.59
C ASP A 12 3.60 -0.82 -4.07
N ASP A 13 3.04 -0.08 -5.04
CA ASP A 13 3.60 1.14 -5.62
C ASP A 13 4.05 2.13 -4.53
N GLU A 14 3.26 2.24 -3.45
CA GLU A 14 3.54 3.18 -2.37
C GLU A 14 4.84 2.85 -1.64
N ALA A 15 5.06 1.56 -1.36
CA ALA A 15 6.20 1.07 -0.63
C ALA A 15 7.46 1.11 -1.50
N ILE A 16 7.33 0.75 -2.78
CA ILE A 16 8.42 0.74 -3.76
C ILE A 16 8.90 2.16 -4.06
N ALA A 17 7.99 3.08 -4.38
CA ALA A 17 8.35 4.40 -4.88
C ALA A 17 8.53 5.44 -3.78
N THR A 18 7.72 5.36 -2.71
CA THR A 18 7.54 6.49 -1.78
C THR A 18 7.53 6.14 -0.29
N GLY A 19 7.72 4.87 0.10
CA GLY A 19 7.58 4.41 1.48
C GLY A 19 8.45 5.20 2.46
N GLY A 20 9.73 5.39 2.11
CA GLY A 20 10.65 6.19 2.91
C GLY A 20 10.28 7.68 2.99
N THR A 21 9.74 8.26 1.92
CA THR A 21 9.29 9.66 1.89
C THR A 21 8.05 9.85 2.75
N MET A 22 7.08 8.94 2.68
CA MET A 22 5.89 8.97 3.53
C MET A 22 6.27 8.84 5.00
N HIS A 23 7.09 7.84 5.35
CA HIS A 23 7.55 7.65 6.72
C HIS A 23 8.28 8.89 7.25
N ARG A 24 9.14 9.51 6.44
CA ARG A 24 9.81 10.76 6.83
C ARG A 24 8.81 11.90 7.08
N ALA A 25 7.82 12.06 6.22
CA ALA A 25 6.79 13.09 6.39
C ALA A 25 5.99 12.89 7.69
N VAL A 26 5.69 11.64 8.05
CA VAL A 26 5.06 11.28 9.33
C VAL A 26 5.96 11.68 10.50
N GLN A 27 7.25 11.30 10.45
CA GLN A 27 8.23 11.65 11.50
C GLN A 27 8.42 13.17 11.65
N ASP A 28 8.30 13.92 10.55
CA ASP A 28 8.37 15.39 10.54
C ASP A 28 7.03 16.04 10.98
N GLY A 29 6.04 15.25 11.44
CA GLY A 29 4.78 15.71 12.02
C GLY A 29 3.76 16.19 10.98
N HIS A 30 3.81 15.66 9.76
CA HIS A 30 2.79 15.91 8.73
C HIS A 30 1.73 14.82 8.74
N ARG A 31 0.52 15.17 8.28
CA ARG A 31 -0.52 14.16 8.00
C ARG A 31 -0.24 13.55 6.63
N VAL A 32 -0.09 12.22 6.58
CA VAL A 32 0.00 11.48 5.32
C VAL A 32 -1.34 10.81 5.04
N VAL A 33 -1.75 10.85 3.77
CA VAL A 33 -2.92 10.13 3.26
C VAL A 33 -2.47 9.33 2.04
N LEU A 34 -2.58 8.01 2.14
CA LEU A 34 -2.33 7.09 1.04
C LEU A 34 -3.64 6.78 0.31
N VAL A 35 -3.61 6.85 -1.01
CA VAL A 35 -4.69 6.41 -1.91
C VAL A 35 -4.09 5.44 -2.93
N VAL A 36 -4.66 4.25 -3.03
CA VAL A 36 -4.39 3.31 -4.12
C VAL A 36 -5.63 3.21 -5.01
N ALA A 37 -5.44 3.36 -6.32
CA ALA A 37 -6.54 3.49 -7.29
C ALA A 37 -7.34 2.19 -7.47
N THR A 38 -6.64 1.06 -7.33
CA THR A 38 -7.16 -0.29 -7.59
C THR A 38 -6.81 -1.22 -6.43
N ARG A 39 -7.40 -2.42 -6.42
CA ARG A 39 -6.99 -3.50 -5.51
C ARG A 39 -5.90 -4.38 -6.12
N GLY A 40 -5.49 -4.11 -7.36
CA GLY A 40 -4.51 -4.92 -8.07
C GLY A 40 -4.98 -6.34 -8.34
N GLU A 41 -6.29 -6.55 -8.49
CA GLU A 41 -6.96 -7.86 -8.62
C GLU A 41 -6.57 -8.65 -9.87
N HIS A 42 -6.02 -7.99 -10.89
CA HIS A 42 -5.56 -8.60 -12.14
C HIS A 42 -4.03 -8.79 -12.17
N GLY A 43 -3.36 -8.68 -11.03
CA GLY A 43 -1.93 -8.93 -10.92
C GLY A 43 -1.55 -10.40 -11.12
N GLU A 44 -0.26 -10.63 -11.31
CA GLU A 44 0.28 -11.99 -11.42
C GLU A 44 0.40 -12.66 -10.05
N VAL A 45 0.11 -13.95 -9.99
CA VAL A 45 0.18 -14.76 -8.77
C VAL A 45 0.98 -16.03 -9.06
N PRO A 46 2.11 -16.26 -8.37
CA PRO A 46 2.83 -17.52 -8.47
C PRO A 46 1.98 -18.70 -7.96
N ASP A 47 2.14 -19.87 -8.57
CA ASP A 47 1.44 -21.10 -8.14
C ASP A 47 1.68 -21.40 -6.66
N GLY A 48 0.60 -21.62 -5.91
CA GLY A 48 0.63 -21.94 -4.48
C GLY A 48 0.87 -20.74 -3.55
N PHE A 49 0.92 -19.50 -4.07
CA PHE A 49 1.09 -18.31 -3.23
C PHE A 49 -0.16 -17.95 -2.42
N LEU A 50 -1.34 -18.09 -3.04
CA LEU A 50 -2.63 -17.86 -2.39
C LEU A 50 -3.21 -19.18 -1.88
N HIS A 51 -4.01 -19.09 -0.80
CA HIS A 51 -4.85 -20.22 -0.40
C HIS A 51 -5.91 -20.52 -1.47
N PRO A 52 -6.40 -21.78 -1.57
CA PRO A 52 -7.34 -22.19 -2.62
C PRO A 52 -8.61 -21.33 -2.74
N ASP A 53 -9.05 -20.70 -1.65
CA ASP A 53 -10.25 -19.85 -1.58
C ASP A 53 -9.91 -18.36 -1.31
N GLU A 54 -8.67 -17.95 -1.55
CA GLU A 54 -8.20 -16.58 -1.32
C GLU A 54 -8.14 -15.78 -2.61
N GLU A 55 -8.86 -14.65 -2.63
CA GLU A 55 -8.83 -13.68 -3.73
C GLU A 55 -7.59 -12.79 -3.63
N LEU A 56 -6.87 -12.56 -4.75
CA LEU A 56 -5.69 -11.70 -4.79
C LEU A 56 -5.97 -10.30 -4.25
N ALA A 57 -7.12 -9.72 -4.63
CA ALA A 57 -7.53 -8.40 -4.14
C ALA A 57 -7.65 -8.36 -2.61
N ALA A 58 -8.16 -9.42 -1.99
CA ALA A 58 -8.29 -9.47 -0.53
C ALA A 58 -6.92 -9.51 0.15
N ARG A 59 -5.99 -10.32 -0.39
CA ARG A 59 -4.60 -10.35 0.08
C ARG A 59 -3.92 -8.99 -0.02
N ARG A 60 -3.94 -8.37 -1.21
CA ARG A 60 -3.25 -7.10 -1.47
C ARG A 60 -3.83 -5.94 -0.65
N VAL A 61 -5.15 -5.93 -0.43
CA VAL A 61 -5.79 -4.93 0.46
C VAL A 61 -5.30 -5.11 1.91
N ALA A 62 -5.19 -6.34 2.41
CA ALA A 62 -4.64 -6.58 3.74
C ALA A 62 -3.16 -6.17 3.83
N GLU A 63 -2.36 -6.50 2.81
CA GLU A 63 -0.94 -6.15 2.74
C GLU A 63 -0.71 -4.64 2.75
N VAL A 64 -1.43 -3.86 1.94
CA VAL A 64 -1.25 -2.40 1.89
C VAL A 64 -1.72 -1.71 3.17
N HIS A 65 -2.74 -2.25 3.84
CA HIS A 65 -3.13 -1.74 5.16
C HIS A 65 -2.02 -1.96 6.19
N LEU A 66 -1.42 -3.16 6.23
CA LEU A 66 -0.29 -3.46 7.11
C LEU A 66 0.94 -2.60 6.77
N ALA A 67 1.22 -2.40 5.48
CA ALA A 67 2.31 -1.53 5.04
C ALA A 67 2.08 -0.08 5.51
N ALA A 68 0.86 0.44 5.36
CA ALA A 68 0.51 1.78 5.83
C ALA A 68 0.65 1.92 7.36
N GLU A 69 0.29 0.89 8.14
CA GLU A 69 0.51 0.88 9.60
C GLU A 69 2.00 0.95 9.97
N ILE A 70 2.88 0.29 9.19
CA ILE A 70 4.33 0.31 9.40
C ILE A 70 4.93 1.67 8.99
N ILE A 71 4.46 2.25 7.89
CA ILE A 71 4.90 3.56 7.40
C ILE A 71 4.51 4.67 8.38
N GLY A 72 3.33 4.57 8.99
CA GLY A 72 2.75 5.57 9.91
C GLY A 72 1.95 6.66 9.20
#